data_AF-A0A1F6N9Y7-F1
#
_entry.id   AF-A0A1F6N9Y7-F1
#
_cell.length_a   1.000
_cell.length_b   1.000
_cell.length_c   1.000
_cell.angle_alpha   90.00
_cell.angle_beta   90.00
_cell.angle_gamma   90.00
#
_symmetry.space_group_name_H-M   'P 1'
#
loop_
_entity.id
_entity.type
_entity.pdbx_description
1 polymer ?
#
loop_
_entity_poly.entity_id
_entity_poly.type
_entity_poly.pdbx_seq_one_letter_code
_entity_poly.pdbx_strand_id
1 'polypeptide(L)' 'MQIFVGLIAVLVGAGSVIKTEWIIQNFGTNAWAEAKLGYNGGSRLLYKCIGIILVLIGFLLITGLFQGFLMATVGKIFVR' A
#
# COMPACT_ATOMS: atom_id res chain seq x y z
N MET A 1 8.46 -8.24 -17.92
CA MET A 1 8.76 -8.46 -16.49
C MET A 1 7.97 -7.51 -15.57
N GLN A 2 7.90 -6.21 -15.88
CA GLN A 2 7.16 -5.22 -15.06
C GLN A 2 5.68 -5.55 -14.85
N ILE A 3 5.00 -6.09 -15.88
CA ILE A 3 3.59 -6.53 -15.77
C ILE A 3 3.42 -7.66 -14.76
N PHE A 4 4.31 -8.66 -14.77
CA PHE A 4 4.26 -9.77 -13.80
C PHE A 4 4.50 -9.29 -12.37
N VAL A 5 5.49 -8.42 -12.16
CA VAL A 5 5.78 -7.82 -10.85
C VAL A 5 4.60 -6.98 -10.36
N GLY A 6 4.02 -6.15 -11.24
CA GLY A 6 2.85 -5.34 -10.93
C GLY A 6 1.63 -6.19 -10.60
N LEU A 7 1.41 -7.30 -11.32
CA LEU A 7 0.31 -8.23 -11.05
C LEU A 7 0.44 -8.88 -9.67
N ILE A 8 1.64 -9.34 -9.30
CA ILE A 8 1.89 -9.88 -7.96
C ILE A 8 1.65 -8.79 -6.90
N ALA A 9 2.12 -7.56 -7.13
CA ALA A 9 1.90 -6.45 -6.20
C ALA A 9 0.40 -6.14 -6.01
N VAL A 10 -0.39 -6.17 -7.08
CA VAL A 10 -1.85 -6.01 -6.99
C VAL A 10 -2.49 -7.16 -6.21
N LEU A 11 -2.11 -8.41 -6.49
CA LEU A 11 -2.68 -9.58 -5.81
C LEU A 11 -2.35 -9.58 -4.31
N VAL A 12 -1.10 -9.26 -3.94
CA VAL A 12 -0.65 -9.16 -2.55
C VAL A 12 -1.33 -7.98 -1.85
N GLY A 13 -1.39 -6.82 -2.52
CA GLY A 13 -2.05 -5.63 -2.00
C GLY A 13 -3.54 -5.87 -1.76
N ALA A 14 -4.26 -6.41 -2.75
CA ALA A 14 -5.68 -6.74 -2.62
C ALA A 14 -5.91 -7.83 -1.55
N GLY A 15 -5.06 -8.86 -1.53
CA GLY A 15 -5.07 -9.89 -0.50
C GLY A 15 -4.91 -9.31 0.91
N SER A 16 -4.03 -8.33 1.09
CA SER A 16 -3.82 -7.67 2.39
C SER A 16 -5.02 -6.82 2.85
N VAL A 17 -5.76 -6.23 1.91
CA VAL A 17 -6.99 -5.47 2.21
C VAL A 17 -8.16 -6.40 2.56
N ILE A 18 -8.29 -7.53 1.85
CA ILE A 18 -9.35 -8.51 2.08
C ILE A 18 -9.07 -9.29 3.38
N LYS A 19 -7.84 -9.74 3.58
CA LYS A 19 -7.42 -10.55 4.74
C LYS A 19 -6.75 -9.71 5.83
N THR A 20 -7.24 -8.49 6.07
CA THR A 20 -6.68 -7.63 7.12
C THR A 20 -6.77 -8.24 8.52
N GLU A 21 -7.88 -8.92 8.87
CA GLU A 21 -7.99 -9.58 10.18
C GLU A 21 -6.95 -10.69 10.35
N TRP A 22 -6.67 -11.43 9.28
CA TRP A 22 -5.61 -12.45 9.31
C TRP A 22 -4.25 -11.80 9.55
N ILE A 23 -3.96 -10.67 8.91
CA ILE A 23 -2.70 -9.93 9.15
C ILE A 23 -2.61 -9.48 10.61
N ILE A 24 -3.68 -8.93 11.18
CA ILE A 24 -3.68 -8.47 12.58
C ILE A 24 -3.52 -9.64 13.55
N GLN A 25 -4.15 -10.78 13.28
CA GLN A 25 -4.03 -11.96 14.15
C GLN A 25 -2.61 -12.55 14.15
N ASN A 26 -1.88 -12.43 13.04
CA ASN A 26 -0.51 -12.98 12.91
C ASN A 26 0.57 -11.96 13.33
N PHE A 27 0.41 -10.68 12.99
CA PHE A 27 1.42 -9.63 13.20
C PHE A 27 1.09 -8.70 14.37
N GLY A 28 -0.12 -8.76 14.91
CA GLY A 28 -0.57 -7.94 16.02
C GLY A 28 -1.01 -6.53 15.61
N THR A 29 -1.32 -5.74 16.62
CA THR A 29 -1.70 -4.33 16.49
C THR A 29 -0.49 -3.42 16.57
N ASN A 30 -0.58 -2.27 15.91
CA ASN A 30 0.46 -1.26 15.90
C ASN A 30 0.06 -0.11 16.84
N ALA A 31 0.87 0.14 17.89
CA ALA A 31 0.57 1.15 18.91
C ALA A 31 0.49 2.58 18.35
N TRP A 32 1.31 2.93 17.34
CA TRP A 32 1.23 4.23 16.68
C TRP A 32 -0.07 4.35 15.87
N ALA A 33 -0.47 3.29 15.19
CA ALA A 33 -1.71 3.25 14.43
C ALA A 33 -2.94 3.40 15.34
N GLU A 34 -2.97 2.68 16.47
CA GLU A 34 -4.06 2.84 17.44
C GLU A 34 -4.09 4.26 18.03
N ALA A 35 -2.94 4.87 18.30
CA ALA A 35 -2.88 6.22 18.87
C ALA A 35 -3.22 7.36 17.89
N LYS A 36 -2.95 7.18 16.58
CA LYS A 36 -3.09 8.24 15.56
C LYS A 36 -4.25 8.04 14.59
N LEU A 37 -4.63 6.79 14.34
CA LEU A 37 -5.71 6.42 13.42
C LEU A 37 -6.94 5.90 14.19
N GLY A 38 -7.01 6.21 15.49
CA GLY A 38 -7.83 5.63 16.55
C GLY A 38 -9.35 5.83 16.47
N TYR A 39 -9.96 5.61 15.30
CA TYR A 39 -11.39 5.38 15.20
C TYR A 39 -11.64 3.87 15.09
N ASN A 40 -11.90 3.20 16.22
CA ASN A 40 -12.29 1.79 16.32
C ASN A 40 -11.41 0.79 15.52
N GLY A 41 -10.10 0.77 15.79
CA GLY A 41 -9.15 -0.19 15.21
C GLY A 41 -8.18 0.44 14.22
N GLY A 42 -7.31 1.33 14.71
CA GLY A 42 -6.37 2.08 13.88
C GLY A 42 -5.38 1.19 13.12
N SER A 43 -5.02 0.04 13.68
CA SER A 43 -4.18 -0.96 13.02
C SER A 43 -4.86 -1.56 11.79
N ARG A 44 -6.17 -1.82 11.84
CA ARG A 44 -6.95 -2.29 10.67
C ARG A 44 -6.88 -1.30 9.54
N LEU A 45 -7.06 -0.03 9.87
CA LEU A 45 -7.02 1.05 8.90
C LEU A 45 -5.62 1.16 8.30
N LEU A 46 -4.56 1.11 9.13
CA LEU A 46 -3.18 1.15 8.66
C LEU A 46 -2.87 0.03 7.66
N TYR A 47 -3.17 -1.23 8.00
CA TYR A 47 -2.89 -2.37 7.13
C TYR A 47 -3.67 -2.29 5.82
N LYS A 48 -4.92 -1.82 5.85
CA LYS A 48 -5.71 -1.57 4.63
C LYS A 48 -5.12 -0.44 3.79
N CYS A 49 -4.67 0.65 4.39
CA CYS A 49 -4.03 1.75 3.68
C CYS A 49 -2.75 1.29 2.97
N ILE A 50 -1.91 0.50 3.65
CA ILE A 50 -0.70 -0.08 3.04
C ILE A 50 -1.08 -0.97 1.85
N GLY A 51 -2.11 -1.82 2.02
CA GLY A 51 -2.61 -2.67 0.94
C GLY A 51 -3.13 -1.90 -0.27
N ILE A 52 -3.88 -0.82 -0.06
CA ILE A 52 -4.37 0.06 -1.13
C ILE A 52 -3.21 0.73 -1.87
N ILE A 53 -2.18 1.20 -1.15
CA ILE A 53 -0.98 1.79 -1.75
C ILE A 53 -0.26 0.76 -2.62
N LEU A 54 -0.11 -0.48 -2.14
CA LEU A 54 0.48 -1.58 -2.92
C LEU A 54 -0.30 -1.86 -4.20
N VAL A 55 -1.64 -1.88 -4.15
CA VAL A 55 -2.49 -2.03 -5.33
C VAL A 55 -2.27 -0.90 -6.33
N LEU A 56 -2.25 0.35 -5.85
CA LEU A 56 -1.98 1.52 -6.68
C LEU A 56 -0.63 1.44 -7.38
N ILE A 57 0.43 1.10 -6.65
CA ILE A 57 1.78 0.92 -7.21
C ILE A 57 1.78 -0.24 -8.22
N GLY A 58 1.10 -1.34 -7.92
CA GLY A 58 0.96 -2.47 -8.84
C GLY A 58 0.33 -2.06 -10.16
N PHE A 59 -0.76 -1.28 -10.14
CA PHE A 59 -1.37 -0.75 -11.35
C PHE A 59 -0.45 0.22 -12.11
N LEU A 60 0.29 1.08 -11.42
CA LEU A 60 1.26 1.98 -12.05
C LEU A 60 2.40 1.20 -12.75
N LEU A 61 2.81 0.06 -12.18
CA LEU A 61 3.81 -0.83 -12.79
C LEU A 61 3.26 -1.56 -14.02
N ILE A 62 2.01 -2.05 -13.97
CA ILE A 62 1.37 -2.73 -15.10
C ILE A 62 1.15 -1.78 -16.28
N THR A 63 0.69 -0.56 -15.99
CA THR A 63 0.41 0.48 -17.00
C THR A 63 1.67 1.17 -17.54
N GLY A 64 2.85 0.87 -16.98
CA GLY A 64 4.11 1.52 -17.36
C GLY A 64 4.25 2.97 -16.89
N LEU A 65 3.30 3.47 -16.09
CA LEU A 65 3.25 4.86 -15.61
C LEU A 65 4.11 5.11 -14.37
N PHE A 66 4.69 4.08 -13.77
CA PHE A 66 5.44 4.19 -12.52
C PHE A 66 6.57 5.25 -12.56
N GLN A 67 7.39 5.25 -13.61
CA GLN A 67 8.48 6.23 -13.73
C GLN A 67 7.96 7.66 -13.90
N GLY A 68 6.91 7.84 -14.72
CA GLY A 68 6.28 9.15 -14.92
C GLY A 68 5.65 9.69 -13.63
N PHE A 69 4.98 8.82 -12.87
CA PHE A 69 4.42 9.16 -11.57
C PHE A 69 5.49 9.59 -10.57
N LEU A 70 6.60 8.84 -10.45
CA LEU A 70 7.70 9.18 -9.55
C LEU A 70 8.37 10.52 -9.92
N MET A 71 8.61 10.77 -11.20
CA MET A 71 9.18 12.05 -11.64
C MET A 71 8.24 13.23 -11.36
N ALA A 72 6.93 13.05 -11.57
CA ALA A 72 5.95 14.10 -11.37
C ALA A 72 5.68 14.42 -9.89
N THR A 73 5.76 13.42 -9.00
CA THR A 73 5.48 13.56 -7.57
C THR A 73 6.75 13.75 -6.76
N VAL A 74 7.57 12.70 -6.68
CA VAL A 74 8.79 12.66 -5.86
C VAL A 74 9.88 13.54 -6.49
N GLY A 75 10.06 13.49 -7.81
CA GLY A 75 11.08 14.28 -8.51
C GLY A 75 10.95 15.78 -8.30
N LYS A 76 9.71 16.31 -8.27
CA LYS A 76 9.46 17.73 -8.00
C LYS A 76 9.75 18.18 -6.56
N ILE A 77 9.84 17.26 -5.60
CA ILE A 77 10.17 17.58 -4.21
C ILE A 77 11.69 17.83 -4.06
N PHE A 78 12.52 17.14 -4.85
CA PHE A 78 13.98 17.24 -4.78
C PHE A 78 14.59 18.26 -5.75
N VAL A 79 13.92 18.57 -6.86
CA VAL A 79 14.39 19.55 -7.87
C VAL A 79 13.91 20.97 -7.51
N ARG A 80 13.94 21.32 -6.22
CA ARG A 80 13.56 22.65 -5.76
C ARG A 80 14.69 23.65 -5.93
#